data_AF-A0A965AEK1-F1
#
_entry.id   AF-A0A965AEK1-F1
#
_cell.length_a   1.000
_cell.length_b   1.000
_cell.length_c   1.000
_cell.angle_alpha   90.00
_cell.angle_beta   90.00
_cell.angle_gamma   90.00
#
_symmetry.space_group_name_H-M   'P 1'
#
loop_
_entity.id
_entity.type
_entity.pdbx_description
1 polymer ?
#
loop_
_entity_poly.entity_id
_entity_poly.type
_entity_poly.pdbx_seq_one_letter_code
_entity_poly.pdbx_strand_id
1 'polypeptide(L)' 'EKIGEMPTEMFFHFFKSFSDASKCNLNIKAEGTNEHHKIEAIFKAFAKSIKMALKREGNELPTTKGII' A
#
# COMPACT_ATOMS: atom_id res chain seq x y z
N GLU A 1 -8.18 -1.07 19.94
CA GLU A 1 -8.18 -2.54 19.72
C GLU A 1 -6.78 -2.97 19.28
N LYS A 2 -6.42 -4.25 19.46
CA LYS A 2 -5.14 -4.80 19.00
C LYS A 2 -5.37 -6.05 18.18
N ILE A 3 -4.48 -6.31 17.23
CA ILE A 3 -4.39 -7.60 16.52
C ILE A 3 -3.12 -8.28 17.03
N GLY A 4 -3.28 -9.30 17.87
CA GLY A 4 -2.18 -9.80 18.69
C GLY A 4 -1.64 -8.69 19.58
N GLU A 5 -0.34 -8.42 19.50
CA GLU A 5 0.31 -7.33 20.26
C GLU A 5 0.29 -5.97 19.55
N MET A 6 -0.12 -5.91 18.28
CA MET A 6 -0.04 -4.70 17.46
C MET A 6 -1.30 -3.82 17.60
N PRO A 7 -1.16 -2.53 18.00
CA PRO A 7 -2.27 -1.57 17.98
C PRO A 7 -2.80 -1.35 16.57
N THR A 8 -4.12 -1.36 16.39
CA THR A 8 -4.72 -1.22 15.05
C THR A 8 -4.44 0.12 14.39
N GLU A 9 -4.21 1.20 15.15
CA GLU A 9 -3.80 2.50 14.58
C GLU A 9 -2.45 2.46 13.86
N MET A 10 -1.54 1.55 14.27
CA MET A 10 -0.19 1.49 13.71
C MET A 10 -0.19 1.05 12.24
N PHE A 11 -1.24 0.38 11.77
CA PHE A 11 -1.35 0.00 10.37
C PHE A 11 -1.53 1.21 9.44
N PHE A 12 -2.33 2.20 9.86
CA PHE A 12 -2.42 3.45 9.11
C PHE A 12 -1.06 4.15 9.05
N HIS A 13 -0.38 4.27 10.20
CA HIS A 13 0.94 4.88 10.28
C HIS A 13 1.98 4.16 9.43
N PHE A 14 1.94 2.83 9.35
CA PHE A 14 2.80 2.04 8.47
C PHE A 14 2.63 2.46 7.01
N PHE A 15 1.40 2.45 6.48
CA PHE A 15 1.16 2.77 5.08
C PHE A 15 1.41 4.25 4.76
N LYS A 16 1.12 5.16 5.69
CA LYS A 16 1.45 6.58 5.55
C LYS A 16 2.96 6.81 5.49
N SER A 17 3.70 6.20 6.41
CA SER A 17 5.17 6.29 6.44
C SER A 17 5.78 5.68 5.19
N PHE A 18 5.23 4.56 4.71
CA PHE A 18 5.65 3.94 3.46
C PHE A 18 5.45 4.89 2.27
N SER A 19 4.24 5.45 2.07
CA SER A 19 3.94 6.32 0.93
C SER A 19 4.81 7.58 0.91
N ASP A 20 5.07 8.15 2.08
CA ASP A 20 5.90 9.36 2.22
C ASP A 20 7.37 9.06 1.88
N ALA A 21 7.92 7.95 2.41
CA ALA A 21 9.30 7.55 2.16
C ALA A 21 9.54 7.11 0.71
N SER A 22 8.59 6.36 0.13
CA SER A 22 8.69 5.88 -1.26
C SER A 22 8.27 6.92 -2.29
N LYS A 23 7.78 8.10 -1.86
CA LYS A 23 7.26 9.17 -2.71
C LYS A 23 6.23 8.66 -3.71
N CYS A 24 5.30 7.83 -3.24
CA CYS A 24 4.25 7.27 -4.10
C CYS A 24 2.86 7.64 -3.57
N ASN A 25 1.89 7.69 -4.47
CA ASN A 25 0.50 7.80 -4.10
C ASN A 25 -0.03 6.40 -3.76
N LEU A 26 -0.59 6.26 -2.56
CA LEU A 26 -1.14 5.01 -2.06
C LEU A 26 -2.58 5.23 -1.60
N ASN A 27 -3.51 4.46 -2.16
CA ASN A 27 -4.91 4.48 -1.77
C ASN A 27 -5.34 3.08 -1.32
N ILE A 28 -5.93 2.99 -0.13
CA ILE A 28 -6.34 1.73 0.49
C ILE A 28 -7.77 1.90 1.00
N LYS A 29 -8.64 0.94 0.64
CA LYS A 29 -9.99 0.80 1.18
C LYS A 29 -10.25 -0.68 1.45
N ALA A 30 -10.83 -0.98 2.60
CA ALA A 30 -11.24 -2.34 2.97
C ALA A 30 -12.56 -2.30 3.73
N GLU A 31 -13.42 -3.28 3.46
CA GLU A 31 -14.70 -3.48 4.15
C GLU A 31 -14.71 -4.92 4.72
N GLY A 32 -15.29 -5.09 5.90
CA GLY A 32 -15.32 -6.37 6.61
C GLY A 32 -15.48 -6.21 8.11
N THR A 33 -15.81 -7.31 8.79
CA THR A 33 -16.14 -7.32 10.23
C THR A 33 -15.00 -7.80 11.13
N ASN A 34 -13.97 -8.44 10.56
CA ASN A 34 -12.82 -8.94 11.31
C ASN A 34 -11.57 -8.12 10.97
N GLU A 35 -11.01 -7.43 11.96
CA GLU A 35 -9.85 -6.55 11.80
C GLU A 35 -8.60 -7.31 11.31
N HIS A 36 -8.36 -8.54 11.80
CA HIS A 36 -7.24 -9.38 11.36
C HIS A 36 -7.33 -9.73 9.88
N HIS A 37 -8.50 -10.17 9.41
CA HIS A 37 -8.69 -10.47 8.00
C HIS A 37 -8.62 -9.23 7.12
N LYS A 38 -9.16 -8.09 7.56
CA LYS A 38 -9.05 -6.83 6.80
C LYS A 38 -7.59 -6.44 6.60
N ILE A 39 -6.78 -6.45 7.66
CA ILE A 39 -5.40 -6.02 7.53
C ILE A 39 -4.57 -6.99 6.70
N GLU A 40 -4.78 -8.29 6.87
CA GLU A 40 -4.12 -9.31 6.04
C GLU A 40 -4.50 -9.14 4.56
N ALA A 41 -5.78 -8.89 4.26
CA ALA A 41 -6.25 -8.62 2.91
C ALA A 41 -5.62 -7.34 2.33
N ILE A 42 -5.51 -6.28 3.12
CA ILE A 42 -4.83 -5.03 2.72
C ILE A 42 -3.37 -5.31 2.37
N PHE A 43 -2.61 -6.02 3.21
CA PHE A 43 -1.20 -6.32 2.93
C PHE A 43 -1.04 -7.18 1.67
N LYS A 44 -1.91 -8.18 1.47
CA LYS A 44 -1.91 -9.01 0.25
C LYS A 44 -2.22 -8.19 -1.00
N ALA A 45 -3.22 -7.32 -0.95
CA ALA A 45 -3.58 -6.43 -2.05
C ALA A 45 -2.45 -5.43 -2.35
N PHE A 46 -1.89 -4.83 -1.31
CA PHE A 46 -0.75 -3.93 -1.39
C PHE A 46 0.46 -4.58 -2.07
N ALA A 47 0.86 -5.78 -1.63
CA ALA A 47 1.97 -6.52 -2.24
C ALA A 47 1.75 -6.77 -3.74
N LYS A 48 0.52 -7.14 -4.13
CA LYS A 48 0.16 -7.35 -5.53
C LYS A 48 0.23 -6.04 -6.33
N SER A 49 -0.30 -4.94 -5.80
CA SER A 49 -0.30 -3.62 -6.44
C SER A 49 1.12 -3.08 -6.64
N ILE A 50 2.00 -3.20 -5.64
CA ILE A 50 3.40 -2.81 -5.75
C ILE A 50 4.13 -3.64 -6.80
N LYS A 51 3.91 -4.96 -6.83
CA LYS A 51 4.51 -5.84 -7.86
C LYS A 51 4.10 -5.41 -9.27
N MET A 52 2.83 -5.02 -9.47
CA MET A 52 2.35 -4.52 -10.76
C MET A 52 2.98 -3.17 -11.11
N ALA A 53 3.05 -2.24 -10.15
CA ALA A 53 3.62 -0.90 -10.37
C ALA A 53 5.14 -0.90 -10.66
N LEU A 54 5.88 -1.86 -10.09
CA LEU A 54 7.33 -1.99 -10.30
C LEU A 54 7.70 -2.77 -11.57
N LYS A 55 6.72 -3.35 -12.26
CA LYS A 55 6.98 -4.11 -13.49
C LYS A 55 7.54 -3.16 -14.54
N ARG A 56 8.70 -3.51 -15.11
CA ARG A 56 9.29 -2.77 -16.23
C ARG A 56 8.50 -3.07 -17.49
N GLU A 57 7.95 -2.04 -18.12
CA GLU A 57 7.28 -2.13 -19.41
C GLU A 57 7.92 -1.12 -20.36
N GLY A 58 8.71 -1.64 -21.31
CA GLY A 58 9.49 -0.80 -22.23
C GLY A 58 10.59 0.01 -21.55
N ASN A 59 11.11 1.00 -22.27
CA ASN A 59 12.15 1.92 -21.81
C ASN A 59 11.64 3.37 -21.71
N GLU A 60 10.35 3.59 -21.98
CA GLU A 60 9.75 4.92 -21.98
C GLU A 60 9.36 5.34 -20.56
N LEU A 61 9.47 6.64 -20.26
CA LEU A 61 9.04 7.19 -18.99
C LEU A 61 7.50 7.39 -19.02
N PRO A 62 6.72 6.75 -18.13
CA PRO A 62 5.26 6.76 -18.20
C PRO A 62 4.65 8.07 -17.66
N THR A 63 4.96 9.20 -18.31
CA THR A 63 4.52 10.54 -17.93
C THR A 63 4.51 11.45 -19.14
N THR A 64 3.48 12.30 -19.26
CA THR A 64 3.41 13.33 -20.31
C THR A 64 4.31 14.53 -20.03
N LYS A 65 4.84 14.66 -18.81
CA LYS A 65 5.63 15.81 -18.38
C LYS A 65 7.15 15.60 -18.53
N GLY A 66 7.58 14.42 -18.95
CA GLY A 66 9.01 14.07 -19.09
C GLY A 66 9.76 13.88 -17.77
N ILE A 67 9.08 13.96 -16.62
CA ILE A 67 9.64 13.75 -15.28
C ILE A 67 8.62 13.06 -14.36
N ILE A 68 9.11 12.31 -13.39
CA ILE A 68 8.36 11.67 -12.29
C ILE A 68 8.89 12.20 -10.96
#